data_AF-A0A7K1UDB7-F1
#
_entry.id   AF-A0A7K1UDB7-F1
#
_cell.length_a   1.000
_cell.length_b   1.000
_cell.length_c   1.000
_cell.angle_alpha   90.00
_cell.angle_beta   90.00
_cell.angle_gamma   90.00
#
_symmetry.space_group_name_H-M   'P 1'
#
loop_
_entity.id
_entity.type
_entity.pdbx_description
1 polymer ?
#
loop_
_entity_poly.entity_id
_entity_poly.type
_entity_poly.pdbx_seq_one_letter_code
_entity_poly.pdbx_strand_id
1 'polypeptide(L)'
;MSRIFVIGDIHGCYDELMTLTQKVNLQEEDWLISVGDILDRGGKSKEVYEYFRNRPNSKVLIGNHERKHINNVLSYAQEIVKLQFGEVYTELLAWLSKQDYYFETPETIIVHAAFEHDQPLQQQREDVLSGSTSGEKYLEKKYTETPRWKDHYRGEKTIIYGHHVVGDTPEKHGNTIGIDTAACHGGYLTAIELPGFHIHQVKAARDYWKEEQVNWQVPVLKAKDWENMTFDMVRKQLNKLAYIEVPEVRAFLSGVEKEMMELQGMYTKIIEGIVAFVERLGEERFLEEANKYSFKAFLFKSRANNLKVEDLEKSLNTMGKVKALVREIME
;
A
#
# COMPACT_ATOMS: atom_id res chain seq x y z
N MET A 1 16.07 15.83 -32.41
CA MET A 1 15.25 15.71 -31.19
C MET A 1 15.87 14.62 -30.34
N SER A 2 15.93 14.78 -29.03
CA SER A 2 16.35 13.72 -28.10
C SER A 2 15.36 12.55 -28.18
N ARG A 3 15.83 11.31 -28.03
CA ARG A 3 14.94 10.14 -27.98
C ARG A 3 14.20 10.15 -26.66
N ILE A 4 12.96 9.69 -26.68
CA ILE A 4 12.14 9.53 -25.47
C ILE A 4 11.68 8.08 -25.40
N PHE A 5 11.92 7.42 -24.29
CA PHE A 5 11.45 6.07 -24.02
C PHE A 5 10.33 6.14 -22.98
N VAL A 6 9.12 5.79 -23.40
CA VAL A 6 7.93 5.73 -22.53
C VAL A 6 7.75 4.31 -22.05
N ILE A 7 7.94 4.05 -20.75
CA ILE A 7 7.92 2.72 -20.15
C ILE A 7 6.60 2.49 -19.39
N GLY A 8 6.02 1.29 -19.56
CA GLY A 8 4.81 0.84 -18.86
C GLY A 8 5.03 0.55 -17.37
N ASP A 9 4.02 -0.02 -16.73
CA ASP A 9 3.98 -0.34 -15.30
C ASP A 9 5.14 -1.27 -14.89
N ILE A 10 6.05 -0.76 -14.06
CA ILE A 10 7.30 -1.45 -13.70
C ILE A 10 7.08 -2.35 -12.49
N HIS A 11 6.31 -1.89 -11.50
CA HIS A 11 5.97 -2.64 -10.30
C HIS A 11 7.19 -3.34 -9.66
N GLY A 12 8.26 -2.59 -9.38
CA GLY A 12 9.47 -3.16 -8.76
C GLY A 12 10.23 -4.19 -9.60
N CYS A 13 9.94 -4.37 -10.89
CA CYS A 13 10.68 -5.24 -11.81
C CYS A 13 11.98 -4.58 -12.29
N TYR A 14 12.88 -4.30 -11.35
CA TYR A 14 14.13 -3.57 -11.60
C TYR A 14 15.04 -4.27 -12.61
N ASP A 15 15.13 -5.60 -12.56
CA ASP A 15 16.02 -6.36 -13.44
C ASP A 15 15.55 -6.29 -14.90
N GLU A 16 14.24 -6.34 -15.13
CA GLU A 16 13.62 -6.11 -16.43
C GLU A 16 13.82 -4.67 -16.92
N LEU A 17 13.71 -3.68 -16.02
CA LEU A 17 14.02 -2.29 -16.35
C LEU A 17 15.47 -2.16 -16.83
N MET A 18 16.43 -2.73 -16.11
CA MET A 18 17.84 -2.66 -16.49
C MET A 18 18.11 -3.39 -17.81
N THR A 19 17.53 -4.57 -18.00
CA THR A 19 17.64 -5.32 -19.26
C THR A 19 17.06 -4.53 -20.43
N LEU A 20 15.92 -3.84 -20.23
CA LEU A 20 15.29 -3.05 -21.27
C LEU A 20 16.12 -1.81 -21.63
N THR A 21 16.65 -1.09 -20.63
CA THR A 21 17.52 0.07 -20.87
C THR A 21 18.81 -0.30 -21.62
N GLN A 22 19.39 -1.46 -21.30
CA GLN A 22 20.53 -2.00 -22.05
C GLN A 22 20.14 -2.39 -23.48
N LYS A 23 19.01 -3.08 -23.67
CA LYS A 23 18.52 -3.51 -24.99
C LYS A 23 18.32 -2.33 -25.96
N VAL A 24 17.82 -1.20 -25.48
CA VAL A 24 17.60 0.00 -26.29
C VAL A 24 18.83 0.92 -26.37
N ASN A 25 19.94 0.53 -25.71
CA ASN A 25 21.14 1.34 -25.56
C ASN A 25 20.79 2.77 -25.08
N LEU A 26 20.09 2.86 -23.95
CA LEU A 26 19.63 4.12 -23.37
C LEU A 26 20.83 4.98 -22.95
N GLN A 27 20.94 6.18 -23.51
CA GLN A 27 21.99 7.17 -23.18
C GLN A 27 21.52 8.14 -22.10
N GLU A 28 22.41 8.94 -21.52
CA GLU A 28 22.05 9.92 -20.48
C GLU A 28 21.21 11.09 -21.02
N GLU A 29 21.37 11.45 -22.29
CA GLU A 29 20.64 12.53 -22.96
C GLU A 29 19.23 12.11 -23.41
N ASP A 30 18.97 10.80 -23.47
CA ASP A 30 17.65 10.26 -23.78
C ASP A 30 16.71 10.45 -22.59
N TRP A 31 15.46 10.82 -22.89
CA TRP A 31 14.44 10.90 -21.87
C TRP A 31 13.87 9.53 -21.53
N LEU A 32 13.69 9.26 -20.25
CA LEU A 32 13.03 8.06 -19.74
C LEU A 32 11.78 8.44 -18.96
N ILE A 33 10.61 8.14 -19.50
CA ILE A 33 9.32 8.53 -18.91
C ILE A 33 8.59 7.25 -18.49
N SER A 34 8.37 7.05 -17.20
CA SER A 34 7.46 6.00 -16.71
C SER A 34 6.02 6.52 -16.70
N VAL A 35 5.07 5.69 -17.16
CA VAL A 35 3.62 6.00 -17.09
C VAL A 35 3.08 5.99 -15.66
N GLY A 36 3.79 5.39 -14.70
CA GLY A 36 3.35 5.24 -13.31
C GLY A 36 3.54 3.82 -12.81
N ASP A 37 3.02 3.52 -11.62
CA ASP A 37 3.05 2.21 -10.98
C ASP A 37 4.47 1.59 -10.98
N ILE A 38 5.46 2.37 -10.52
CA ILE A 38 6.85 1.92 -10.42
C ILE A 38 7.10 1.10 -9.15
N LEU A 39 6.25 1.29 -8.15
CA LEU A 39 6.28 0.64 -6.85
C LEU A 39 5.35 -0.57 -6.81
N ASP A 40 5.42 -1.32 -5.71
CA ASP A 40 4.56 -2.46 -5.38
C ASP A 40 4.75 -3.70 -6.23
N ARG A 41 4.26 -4.82 -5.71
CA ARG A 41 4.20 -6.16 -6.30
C ARG A 41 5.56 -6.82 -6.52
N GLY A 42 6.48 -6.24 -7.28
CA GLY A 42 7.83 -6.76 -7.45
C GLY A 42 8.75 -6.44 -6.26
N GLY A 43 9.77 -7.26 -6.07
CA GLY A 43 10.63 -7.21 -4.88
C GLY A 43 11.64 -6.05 -4.83
N LYS A 44 11.82 -5.29 -5.92
CA LYS A 44 12.88 -4.27 -6.04
C LYS A 44 12.34 -2.85 -6.25
N SER A 45 11.26 -2.49 -5.55
CA SER A 45 10.67 -1.14 -5.64
C SER A 45 11.65 -0.05 -5.21
N LYS A 46 12.55 -0.32 -4.25
CA LYS A 46 13.55 0.65 -3.78
C LYS A 46 14.59 0.96 -4.85
N GLU A 47 15.03 -0.06 -5.58
CA GLU A 47 15.99 0.07 -6.67
C GLU A 47 15.40 0.81 -7.86
N VAL A 48 14.13 0.56 -8.20
CA VAL A 48 13.42 1.32 -9.23
C VAL A 48 13.31 2.80 -8.83
N TYR A 49 12.91 3.08 -7.59
CA TYR A 49 12.85 4.45 -7.05
C TYR A 49 14.21 5.16 -7.13
N GLU A 50 15.28 4.54 -6.63
CA GLU A 50 16.62 5.13 -6.65
C GLU A 50 17.12 5.36 -8.08
N TYR A 51 16.81 4.45 -9.01
CA TYR A 51 17.19 4.61 -10.41
C TYR A 51 16.56 5.86 -11.04
N PHE A 52 15.24 6.03 -10.92
CA PHE A 52 14.56 7.22 -11.45
C PHE A 52 14.97 8.50 -10.72
N ARG A 53 15.10 8.46 -9.40
CA ARG A 53 15.49 9.65 -8.62
C ARG A 53 16.86 10.18 -9.02
N ASN A 54 17.81 9.30 -9.34
CA ASN A 54 19.20 9.68 -9.61
C ASN A 54 19.52 9.82 -11.11
N ARG A 55 18.65 9.35 -12.01
CA ARG A 55 18.87 9.43 -13.45
C ARG A 55 18.49 10.82 -14.01
N PRO A 56 19.40 11.50 -14.75
CA PRO A 56 19.05 12.72 -15.47
C PRO A 56 18.04 12.42 -16.59
N ASN A 57 17.25 13.43 -16.99
CA ASN A 57 16.26 13.29 -18.06
C ASN A 57 15.27 12.14 -17.81
N SER A 58 14.89 11.90 -16.56
CA SER A 58 13.87 10.92 -16.23
C SER A 58 12.66 11.59 -15.58
N LYS A 59 11.49 11.01 -15.82
CA LYS A 59 10.24 11.35 -15.13
C LYS A 59 9.46 10.09 -14.80
N VAL A 60 8.73 10.16 -13.70
CA VAL A 60 7.75 9.16 -13.29
C VAL A 60 6.43 9.88 -13.13
N LEU A 61 5.39 9.40 -13.80
CA LEU A 61 4.04 9.93 -13.60
C LEU A 61 3.38 9.27 -12.39
N ILE A 62 2.40 9.94 -11.81
CA ILE A 62 1.63 9.39 -10.68
C ILE A 62 0.58 8.39 -11.17
N GLY A 63 0.81 7.11 -10.85
CA GLY A 63 -0.16 6.04 -10.99
C GLY A 63 -1.05 5.86 -9.76
N ASN A 64 -1.95 4.89 -9.81
CA ASN A 64 -2.86 4.59 -8.70
C ASN A 64 -2.10 3.99 -7.52
N HIS A 65 -0.99 3.28 -7.76
CA HIS A 65 -0.16 2.74 -6.70
C HIS A 65 0.59 3.85 -5.94
N GLU A 66 1.20 4.80 -6.65
CA GLU A 66 1.82 5.97 -6.02
C GLU A 66 0.80 6.80 -5.23
N ARG A 67 -0.42 6.98 -5.76
CA ARG A 67 -1.50 7.66 -5.01
C ARG A 67 -1.90 6.95 -3.74
N LYS A 68 -1.92 5.61 -3.72
CA LYS A 68 -2.23 4.85 -2.49
C LYS A 68 -1.18 5.12 -1.42
N HIS A 69 0.09 5.20 -1.80
CA HIS A 69 1.16 5.60 -0.88
C HIS A 69 1.00 7.04 -0.37
N ILE A 70 0.82 8.02 -1.27
CA ILE A 70 0.65 9.44 -0.91
C ILE A 70 -0.54 9.65 0.03
N ASN A 71 -1.66 8.98 -0.24
CA ASN A 71 -2.89 9.12 0.55
C ASN A 71 -2.95 8.19 1.78
N ASN A 72 -1.88 7.45 2.06
CA ASN A 72 -1.80 6.48 3.16
C ASN A 72 -2.94 5.42 3.12
N VAL A 73 -3.34 5.00 1.92
CA VAL A 73 -4.31 3.92 1.68
C VAL A 73 -3.54 2.63 1.44
N LEU A 74 -3.04 2.03 2.53
CA LEU A 74 -2.14 0.89 2.46
C LEU A 74 -2.91 -0.42 2.29
N SER A 75 -2.79 -1.04 1.11
CA SER A 75 -3.18 -2.43 0.89
C SER A 75 -1.96 -3.35 1.04
N TYR A 76 -2.13 -4.66 0.84
CA TYR A 76 -1.06 -5.63 1.07
C TYR A 76 0.24 -5.30 0.34
N ALA A 77 0.18 -4.86 -0.93
CA ALA A 77 1.37 -4.47 -1.68
C ALA A 77 2.04 -3.21 -1.11
N GLN A 78 1.25 -2.19 -0.74
CA GLN A 78 1.80 -0.96 -0.15
C GLN A 78 2.43 -1.21 1.23
N GLU A 79 1.90 -2.14 2.01
CA GLU A 79 2.51 -2.55 3.29
C GLU A 79 3.89 -3.19 3.06
N ILE A 80 4.03 -4.00 2.00
CA ILE A 80 5.33 -4.58 1.61
C ILE A 80 6.33 -3.46 1.31
N VAL A 81 5.97 -2.54 0.42
CA VAL A 81 6.86 -1.41 0.05
C VAL A 81 7.19 -0.54 1.26
N LYS A 82 6.22 -0.26 2.13
CA LYS A 82 6.48 0.50 3.37
C LYS A 82 7.52 -0.20 4.26
N LEU A 83 7.47 -1.53 4.37
CA LEU A 83 8.47 -2.31 5.10
C LEU A 83 9.82 -2.35 4.39
N GLN A 84 9.85 -2.51 3.06
CA GLN A 84 11.07 -2.49 2.25
C GLN A 84 11.84 -1.16 2.39
N PHE A 85 11.11 -0.05 2.47
CA PHE A 85 11.71 1.29 2.57
C PHE A 85 12.07 1.67 4.01
N GLY A 86 11.35 1.18 5.01
CA GLY A 86 11.62 1.46 6.42
C GLY A 86 11.68 2.96 6.70
N GLU A 87 12.80 3.42 7.27
CA GLU A 87 13.02 4.84 7.62
C GLU A 87 12.98 5.78 6.41
N VAL A 88 13.35 5.29 5.21
CA VAL A 88 13.40 6.08 3.97
C VAL A 88 12.01 6.24 3.33
N TYR A 89 10.98 5.58 3.88
CA TYR A 89 9.62 5.66 3.33
C TYR A 89 9.06 7.09 3.31
N THR A 90 9.41 7.93 4.29
CA THR A 90 9.00 9.34 4.33
C THR A 90 9.62 10.16 3.20
N GLU A 91 10.87 9.86 2.83
CA GLU A 91 11.55 10.49 1.68
C GLU A 91 10.91 10.07 0.36
N LEU A 92 10.53 8.79 0.23
CA LEU A 92 9.77 8.30 -0.91
C LEU A 92 8.47 9.09 -1.07
N LEU A 93 7.68 9.24 -0.01
CA LEU A 93 6.41 9.99 -0.06
C LEU A 93 6.64 11.45 -0.48
N ALA A 94 7.65 12.11 0.09
CA ALA A 94 7.99 13.49 -0.24
C ALA A 94 8.46 13.66 -1.71
N TRP A 95 9.10 12.64 -2.27
CA TRP A 95 9.49 12.61 -3.68
C TRP A 95 8.28 12.37 -4.59
N LEU A 96 7.41 11.41 -4.25
CA LEU A 96 6.19 11.12 -4.99
C LEU A 96 5.26 12.33 -5.07
N SER A 97 5.06 13.07 -3.98
CA SER A 97 4.17 14.25 -3.96
C SER A 97 4.59 15.40 -4.89
N LYS A 98 5.76 15.31 -5.53
CA LYS A 98 6.28 16.31 -6.48
C LYS A 98 6.19 15.86 -7.94
N GLN A 99 5.73 14.64 -8.21
CA GLN A 99 5.65 14.11 -9.57
C GLN A 99 4.37 14.58 -10.27
N ASP A 100 4.43 14.65 -11.60
CA ASP A 100 3.32 15.08 -12.45
C ASP A 100 2.36 13.91 -12.75
N TYR A 101 1.15 14.23 -13.19
CA TYR A 101 0.16 13.23 -13.65
C TYR A 101 0.20 12.96 -15.15
N TYR A 102 0.88 13.80 -15.92
CA TYR A 102 1.01 13.66 -17.36
C TYR A 102 2.35 14.22 -17.84
N PHE A 103 2.74 13.80 -19.04
CA PHE A 103 3.82 14.42 -19.80
C PHE A 103 3.36 14.64 -21.24
N GLU A 104 3.72 15.77 -21.84
CA GLU A 104 3.28 16.14 -23.17
C GLU A 104 4.45 16.52 -24.07
N THR A 105 4.44 15.97 -25.28
CA THR A 105 5.30 16.35 -26.39
C THR A 105 4.46 16.96 -27.52
N PRO A 106 5.06 17.48 -28.60
CA PRO A 106 4.29 17.95 -29.76
C PRO A 106 3.36 16.88 -30.34
N GLU A 107 3.79 15.61 -30.42
CA GLU A 107 3.00 14.52 -31.00
C GLU A 107 2.29 13.59 -30.01
N THR A 108 2.66 13.60 -28.73
CA THR A 108 2.22 12.57 -27.75
C THR A 108 1.79 13.17 -26.42
N ILE A 109 0.75 12.59 -25.82
CA ILE A 109 0.36 12.77 -24.42
C ILE A 109 0.63 11.45 -23.69
N ILE A 110 1.28 11.50 -22.55
CA ILE A 110 1.59 10.34 -21.71
C ILE A 110 0.85 10.51 -20.40
N VAL A 111 0.08 9.50 -20.00
CA VAL A 111 -0.70 9.45 -18.76
C VAL A 111 -0.62 8.04 -18.16
N HIS A 112 -0.98 7.85 -16.89
CA HIS A 112 -1.00 6.51 -16.31
C HIS A 112 -2.14 5.65 -16.87
N ALA A 113 -3.39 6.13 -16.80
CA ALA A 113 -4.55 5.27 -17.00
C ALA A 113 -5.54 5.73 -18.07
N ALA A 114 -6.09 6.94 -17.91
CA ALA A 114 -7.22 7.37 -18.71
C ALA A 114 -7.18 8.87 -19.00
N PHE A 115 -7.93 9.28 -20.02
CA PHE A 115 -8.01 10.65 -20.48
C PHE A 115 -9.42 11.00 -20.93
N GLU A 116 -9.92 12.14 -20.50
CA GLU A 116 -11.24 12.66 -20.86
C GLU A 116 -11.15 13.47 -22.15
N HIS A 117 -11.70 12.98 -23.26
CA HIS A 117 -11.57 13.65 -24.56
C HIS A 117 -12.10 15.10 -24.58
N ASP A 118 -13.17 15.35 -23.84
CA ASP A 118 -13.88 16.63 -23.76
C ASP A 118 -13.22 17.65 -22.81
N GLN A 119 -12.14 17.27 -22.11
CA GLN A 119 -11.43 18.14 -21.19
C GLN A 119 -10.03 18.47 -21.74
N PRO A 120 -9.57 19.74 -21.66
CA PRO A 120 -8.19 20.07 -22.01
C PRO A 120 -7.22 19.40 -21.01
N LEU A 121 -5.99 19.14 -21.44
CA LEU A 121 -4.98 18.41 -20.65
C LEU A 121 -4.78 18.98 -19.23
N GLN A 122 -4.78 20.31 -19.09
CA GLN A 122 -4.58 21.00 -17.81
C GLN A 122 -5.80 20.95 -16.87
N GLN A 123 -6.96 20.53 -17.37
CA GLN A 123 -8.21 20.39 -16.59
C GLN A 123 -8.61 18.92 -16.39
N GLN A 124 -7.79 17.98 -16.87
CA GLN A 124 -7.98 16.57 -16.60
C GLN A 124 -7.98 16.31 -15.10
N ARG A 125 -8.89 15.45 -14.64
CA ARG A 125 -8.93 15.08 -13.23
C ARG A 125 -7.75 14.16 -12.91
N GLU A 126 -7.01 14.51 -11.87
CA GLU A 126 -5.89 13.66 -11.41
C GLU A 126 -6.33 12.23 -11.08
N ASP A 127 -7.54 12.05 -10.54
CA ASP A 127 -8.06 10.74 -10.16
C ASP A 127 -8.41 9.86 -11.35
N VAL A 128 -8.72 10.48 -12.50
CA VAL A 128 -8.86 9.84 -13.82
C VAL A 128 -7.50 9.54 -14.43
N LEU A 129 -6.60 10.53 -14.50
CA LEU A 129 -5.27 10.36 -15.09
C LEU A 129 -4.49 9.21 -14.45
N SER A 130 -4.61 9.09 -13.13
CA SER A 130 -3.94 8.06 -12.32
C SER A 130 -4.71 6.74 -12.19
N GLY A 131 -5.91 6.58 -12.75
CA GLY A 131 -6.64 5.31 -12.66
C GLY A 131 -7.04 4.92 -11.23
N SER A 132 -7.35 5.89 -10.38
CA SER A 132 -7.84 5.59 -9.04
C SER A 132 -9.28 5.10 -9.06
N THR A 133 -9.71 4.37 -8.03
CA THR A 133 -11.10 3.85 -7.95
C THR A 133 -12.17 4.96 -8.02
N SER A 134 -11.88 6.19 -7.57
CA SER A 134 -12.83 7.29 -7.74
C SER A 134 -12.90 7.77 -9.18
N GLY A 135 -11.77 7.82 -9.88
CA GLY A 135 -11.69 8.14 -11.31
C GLY A 135 -12.39 7.10 -12.17
N GLU A 136 -12.14 5.82 -11.94
CA GLU A 136 -12.84 4.72 -12.64
C GLU A 136 -14.36 4.83 -12.48
N LYS A 137 -14.84 4.95 -11.24
CA LYS A 137 -16.28 5.13 -10.95
C LYS A 137 -16.88 6.39 -11.55
N TYR A 138 -16.07 7.45 -11.67
CA TYR A 138 -16.49 8.68 -12.33
C TYR A 138 -16.65 8.45 -13.85
N LEU A 139 -15.69 7.79 -14.49
CA LEU A 139 -15.75 7.45 -15.92
C LEU A 139 -16.89 6.48 -16.24
N GLU A 140 -17.13 5.46 -15.40
CA GLU A 140 -18.27 4.53 -15.56
C GLU A 140 -19.62 5.27 -15.59
N LYS A 141 -19.77 6.31 -14.76
CA LYS A 141 -20.98 7.15 -14.75
C LYS A 141 -21.04 8.10 -15.95
N LYS A 142 -19.89 8.56 -16.42
CA LYS A 142 -19.79 9.48 -17.57
C LYS A 142 -20.06 8.76 -18.89
N TYR A 143 -19.56 7.54 -19.05
CA TYR A 143 -19.60 6.75 -20.28
C TYR A 143 -20.48 5.51 -20.14
N THR A 144 -21.79 5.72 -19.98
CA THR A 144 -22.75 4.64 -19.64
C THR A 144 -22.93 3.57 -20.74
N GLU A 145 -22.86 3.94 -22.02
CA GLU A 145 -23.11 3.02 -23.14
C GLU A 145 -21.82 2.35 -23.67
N THR A 146 -20.70 3.06 -23.59
CA THR A 146 -19.38 2.63 -24.08
C THR A 146 -18.32 2.95 -23.03
N PRO A 147 -18.11 2.07 -22.04
CA PRO A 147 -17.41 2.44 -20.80
C PRO A 147 -15.91 2.70 -20.96
N ARG A 148 -15.31 2.37 -22.11
CA ARG A 148 -13.88 2.55 -22.35
C ARG A 148 -13.63 3.98 -22.84
N TRP A 149 -12.91 4.77 -22.06
CA TRP A 149 -12.58 6.17 -22.41
C TRP A 149 -11.93 6.30 -23.80
N LYS A 150 -11.10 5.32 -24.20
CA LYS A 150 -10.42 5.30 -25.49
C LYS A 150 -11.36 5.23 -26.69
N ASP A 151 -12.57 4.68 -26.52
CA ASP A 151 -13.60 4.65 -27.56
C ASP A 151 -14.13 6.07 -27.86
N HIS A 152 -13.94 7.04 -26.95
CA HIS A 152 -14.37 8.43 -27.06
C HIS A 152 -13.26 9.39 -27.51
N TYR A 153 -11.99 8.95 -27.49
CA TYR A 153 -10.88 9.83 -27.84
C TYR A 153 -10.84 10.11 -29.35
N ARG A 154 -10.84 11.39 -29.73
CA ARG A 154 -10.71 11.86 -31.12
C ARG A 154 -9.60 12.91 -31.31
N GLY A 155 -8.70 13.03 -30.33
CA GLY A 155 -7.58 13.97 -30.42
C GLY A 155 -6.53 13.55 -31.45
N GLU A 156 -5.76 14.52 -31.95
CA GLU A 156 -4.72 14.30 -32.95
C GLU A 156 -3.44 13.69 -32.36
N LYS A 157 -3.09 14.07 -31.13
CA LYS A 157 -1.93 13.52 -30.43
C LYS A 157 -2.17 12.05 -30.07
N THR A 158 -1.11 11.25 -30.12
CA THR A 158 -1.19 9.87 -29.62
C THR A 158 -1.18 9.89 -28.10
N ILE A 159 -2.08 9.15 -27.44
CA ILE A 159 -2.01 8.92 -25.99
C ILE A 159 -1.31 7.60 -25.71
N ILE A 160 -0.23 7.61 -24.92
CA ILE A 160 0.41 6.40 -24.40
C ILE A 160 0.05 6.26 -22.92
N TYR A 161 -0.42 5.07 -22.52
CA TYR A 161 -0.90 4.80 -21.16
C TYR A 161 -0.58 3.38 -20.68
N GLY A 162 -0.56 3.18 -19.36
CA GLY A 162 -0.39 1.90 -18.66
C GLY A 162 -1.65 1.46 -17.93
N HIS A 163 -1.53 1.05 -16.66
CA HIS A 163 -2.59 0.74 -15.69
C HIS A 163 -3.47 -0.48 -15.98
N HIS A 164 -3.95 -0.62 -17.21
CA HIS A 164 -4.75 -1.75 -17.65
C HIS A 164 -3.90 -2.69 -18.49
N VAL A 165 -3.70 -3.90 -17.98
CA VAL A 165 -3.01 -4.97 -18.71
C VAL A 165 -3.68 -5.24 -20.06
N VAL A 166 -2.91 -5.08 -21.14
CA VAL A 166 -3.39 -5.26 -22.52
C VAL A 166 -2.99 -6.57 -23.18
N GLY A 167 -2.34 -7.47 -22.42
CA GLY A 167 -1.84 -8.76 -22.90
C GLY A 167 -0.33 -8.75 -23.14
N ASP A 168 0.15 -9.61 -24.04
CA ASP A 168 1.59 -9.78 -24.29
C ASP A 168 2.20 -8.69 -25.19
N THR A 169 1.39 -7.95 -25.93
CA THR A 169 1.82 -6.89 -26.85
C THR A 169 1.03 -5.61 -26.60
N PRO A 170 1.62 -4.42 -26.82
CA PRO A 170 0.89 -3.15 -26.73
C PRO A 170 -0.39 -3.14 -27.57
N GLU A 171 -1.45 -2.59 -27.01
CA GLU A 171 -2.73 -2.46 -27.69
C GLU A 171 -2.83 -1.08 -28.32
N LYS A 172 -2.96 -1.04 -29.65
CA LYS A 172 -3.28 0.18 -30.37
C LYS A 172 -4.80 0.26 -30.61
N HIS A 173 -5.42 1.34 -30.14
CA HIS A 173 -6.83 1.64 -30.37
C HIS A 173 -7.00 3.10 -30.79
N GLY A 174 -7.31 3.35 -32.07
CA GLY A 174 -7.32 4.69 -32.62
C GLY A 174 -5.96 5.39 -32.43
N ASN A 175 -5.99 6.59 -31.84
CA ASN A 175 -4.80 7.36 -31.44
C ASN A 175 -4.37 7.09 -29.99
N THR A 176 -4.65 5.90 -29.46
CA THR A 176 -4.21 5.49 -28.11
C THR A 176 -3.38 4.21 -28.17
N ILE A 177 -2.39 4.08 -27.29
CA ILE A 177 -1.50 2.93 -27.16
C ILE A 177 -1.39 2.55 -25.69
N GLY A 178 -1.97 1.40 -25.32
CA GLY A 178 -1.81 0.80 -24.00
C GLY A 178 -0.53 -0.04 -23.95
N ILE A 179 0.31 0.15 -22.95
CA ILE A 179 1.66 -0.44 -22.87
C ILE A 179 1.91 -1.24 -21.57
N ASP A 180 0.93 -1.34 -20.68
CA ASP A 180 1.01 -2.28 -19.55
C ASP A 180 0.82 -3.71 -20.07
N THR A 181 1.93 -4.43 -20.14
CA THR A 181 1.99 -5.84 -20.54
C THR A 181 2.29 -6.77 -19.37
N ALA A 182 1.92 -6.35 -18.15
CA ALA A 182 1.95 -7.15 -16.92
C ALA A 182 3.34 -7.67 -16.50
N ALA A 183 4.36 -6.80 -16.48
CA ALA A 183 5.73 -7.17 -16.10
C ALA A 183 5.79 -7.94 -14.76
N CYS A 184 5.14 -7.44 -13.72
CA CYS A 184 5.15 -8.07 -12.39
C CYS A 184 4.43 -9.42 -12.31
N HIS A 185 3.62 -9.78 -13.30
CA HIS A 185 2.89 -11.05 -13.38
C HIS A 185 3.53 -12.04 -14.36
N GLY A 186 4.81 -11.86 -14.70
CA GLY A 186 5.50 -12.72 -15.66
C GLY A 186 5.14 -12.43 -17.11
N GLY A 187 4.57 -11.25 -17.39
CA GLY A 187 4.31 -10.73 -18.72
C GLY A 187 5.57 -10.14 -19.36
N TYR A 188 5.48 -8.92 -19.86
CA TYR A 188 6.59 -8.15 -20.41
C TYR A 188 6.66 -6.78 -19.76
N LEU A 189 7.87 -6.23 -19.63
CA LEU A 189 8.05 -4.79 -19.49
C LEU A 189 8.20 -4.19 -20.89
N THR A 190 7.36 -3.21 -21.22
CA THR A 190 7.28 -2.60 -22.55
C THR A 190 7.66 -1.13 -22.51
N ALA A 191 8.41 -0.70 -23.52
CA ALA A 191 8.71 0.69 -23.81
C ALA A 191 8.34 1.08 -25.24
N ILE A 192 7.93 2.33 -25.43
CA ILE A 192 7.75 2.98 -26.73
C ILE A 192 8.84 4.02 -26.92
N GLU A 193 9.64 3.87 -27.98
CA GLU A 193 10.63 4.85 -28.39
C GLU A 193 10.02 5.91 -29.32
N LEU A 194 10.18 7.17 -28.95
CA LEU A 194 9.79 8.34 -29.71
C LEU A 194 11.03 9.13 -30.18
N PRO A 195 10.95 9.76 -31.36
CA PRO A 195 9.86 9.66 -32.33
C PRO A 195 9.85 8.30 -33.06
N GLY A 196 8.71 7.95 -33.67
CA GLY A 196 8.57 6.75 -34.52
C GLY A 196 7.80 5.59 -33.89
N PHE A 197 7.51 5.64 -32.60
CA PHE A 197 6.68 4.67 -31.88
C PHE A 197 7.20 3.23 -31.97
N HIS A 198 8.53 3.04 -31.91
CA HIS A 198 9.12 1.71 -31.94
C HIS A 198 8.87 0.99 -30.61
N ILE A 199 8.41 -0.26 -30.67
CA ILE A 199 8.07 -1.06 -29.49
C ILE A 199 9.29 -1.88 -29.08
N HIS A 200 9.65 -1.79 -27.80
CA HIS A 200 10.68 -2.59 -27.16
C HIS A 200 10.10 -3.35 -25.98
N GLN A 201 10.35 -4.65 -25.90
CA GLN A 201 9.86 -5.48 -24.80
C GLN A 201 10.94 -6.36 -24.21
N VAL A 202 10.86 -6.59 -22.91
CA VAL A 202 11.65 -7.59 -22.16
C VAL A 202 10.69 -8.50 -21.42
N LYS A 203 10.83 -9.81 -21.60
CA LYS A 203 10.03 -10.81 -20.88
C LYS A 203 10.43 -10.81 -19.41
N ALA A 204 9.45 -10.74 -18.51
CA ALA A 204 9.71 -10.93 -17.09
C ALA A 204 10.11 -12.37 -16.81
N ALA A 205 11.14 -12.57 -16.00
CA ALA A 205 11.69 -13.90 -15.74
C ALA A 205 10.69 -14.83 -15.03
N ARG A 206 9.76 -14.26 -14.25
CA ARG A 206 8.77 -14.96 -13.42
C ARG A 206 7.63 -14.04 -13.00
N ASP A 207 6.63 -14.62 -12.33
CA ASP A 207 5.54 -13.89 -11.68
C ASP A 207 6.02 -13.37 -10.32
N TYR A 208 6.65 -12.19 -10.34
CA TYR A 208 7.20 -11.55 -9.14
C TYR A 208 6.13 -11.30 -8.08
N TRP A 209 4.90 -10.97 -8.47
CA TRP A 209 3.87 -10.71 -7.48
C TRP A 209 3.55 -11.96 -6.65
N LYS A 210 3.41 -13.12 -7.30
CA LYS A 210 3.18 -14.38 -6.57
C LYS A 210 4.32 -14.73 -5.63
N GLU A 211 5.56 -14.49 -6.04
CA GLU A 211 6.73 -14.72 -5.18
C GLU A 211 6.71 -13.79 -3.95
N GLU A 212 6.51 -12.49 -4.16
CA GLU A 212 6.47 -11.53 -3.06
C GLU A 212 5.27 -11.75 -2.14
N GLN A 213 4.14 -12.23 -2.67
CA GLN A 213 3.02 -12.64 -1.83
C GLN A 213 3.39 -13.76 -0.85
N VAL A 214 4.27 -14.68 -1.23
CA VAL A 214 4.77 -15.73 -0.32
C VAL A 214 5.82 -15.15 0.63
N ASN A 215 6.81 -14.43 0.10
CA ASN A 215 7.95 -13.91 0.87
C ASN A 215 7.53 -12.96 2.01
N TRP A 216 6.49 -12.16 1.79
CA TRP A 216 6.09 -11.11 2.73
C TRP A 216 4.93 -11.45 3.65
N GLN A 217 4.36 -12.64 3.55
CA GLN A 217 3.23 -13.05 4.39
C GLN A 217 3.52 -12.87 5.88
N VAL A 218 4.60 -13.48 6.37
CA VAL A 218 4.97 -13.41 7.79
C VAL A 218 5.51 -12.02 8.19
N PRO A 219 6.42 -11.38 7.44
CA PRO A 219 6.87 -10.02 7.75
C PRO A 219 5.74 -9.00 7.87
N VAL A 220 4.78 -8.98 6.94
CA VAL A 220 3.64 -8.05 6.98
C VAL A 220 2.74 -8.33 8.17
N LEU A 221 2.54 -9.61 8.54
CA LEU A 221 1.78 -9.96 9.75
C LEU A 221 2.50 -9.50 11.02
N LYS A 222 3.82 -9.71 11.13
CA LYS A 222 4.61 -9.26 12.28
C LYS A 222 4.62 -7.75 12.44
N ALA A 223 4.56 -7.00 11.34
CA ALA A 223 4.54 -5.54 11.36
C ALA A 223 3.20 -4.93 11.80
N LYS A 224 2.11 -5.72 11.89
CA LYS A 224 0.83 -5.22 12.36
C LYS A 224 0.90 -4.90 13.85
N ASP A 225 0.21 -3.83 14.24
CA ASP A 225 0.08 -3.43 15.64
C ASP A 225 -0.97 -4.29 16.38
N TRP A 226 -0.71 -5.60 16.47
CA TRP A 226 -1.59 -6.54 17.17
C TRP A 226 -1.81 -6.13 18.62
N GLU A 227 -0.80 -5.53 19.26
CA GLU A 227 -0.83 -5.17 20.67
C GLU A 227 -1.86 -4.07 20.95
N ASN A 228 -2.00 -3.08 20.07
CA ASN A 228 -2.97 -2.00 20.24
C ASN A 228 -4.26 -2.18 19.45
N MET A 229 -4.38 -3.21 18.61
CA MET A 229 -5.66 -3.59 18.02
C MET A 229 -6.63 -4.07 19.10
N THR A 230 -7.92 -3.70 18.94
CA THR A 230 -8.95 -4.25 19.81
C THR A 230 -9.11 -5.74 19.60
N PHE A 231 -9.49 -6.49 20.63
CA PHE A 231 -9.69 -7.94 20.52
C PHE A 231 -10.67 -8.32 19.40
N ASP A 232 -11.71 -7.52 19.16
CA ASP A 232 -12.62 -7.74 18.04
C ASP A 232 -11.97 -7.51 16.67
N MET A 233 -11.07 -6.53 16.56
CA MET A 233 -10.28 -6.34 15.35
C MET A 233 -9.29 -7.49 15.14
N VAL A 234 -8.63 -7.96 16.19
CA VAL A 234 -7.74 -9.13 16.16
C VAL A 234 -8.52 -10.35 15.65
N ARG A 235 -9.68 -10.68 16.23
CA ARG A 235 -10.55 -11.79 15.77
C ARG A 235 -10.96 -11.64 14.30
N LYS A 236 -11.33 -10.43 13.86
CA LYS A 236 -11.66 -10.17 12.45
C LYS A 236 -10.46 -10.44 11.52
N GLN A 237 -9.24 -10.06 11.93
CA GLN A 237 -8.03 -10.36 11.15
C GLN A 237 -7.75 -11.85 11.12
N LEU A 238 -7.80 -12.54 12.25
CA LEU A 238 -7.61 -14.00 12.34
C LEU A 238 -8.58 -14.73 11.41
N ASN A 239 -9.88 -14.40 11.47
CA ASN A 239 -10.90 -14.99 10.59
C ASN A 239 -10.64 -14.70 9.12
N LYS A 240 -10.25 -13.46 8.78
CA LYS A 240 -9.93 -13.07 7.40
C LYS A 240 -8.74 -13.85 6.84
N LEU A 241 -7.82 -14.29 7.69
CA LEU A 241 -6.57 -14.97 7.30
C LEU A 241 -6.62 -16.49 7.51
N ALA A 242 -7.72 -17.03 8.03
CA ALA A 242 -7.87 -18.46 8.34
C ALA A 242 -7.75 -19.38 7.12
N TYR A 243 -7.99 -18.84 5.91
CA TYR A 243 -7.84 -19.59 4.65
C TYR A 243 -6.38 -19.89 4.28
N ILE A 244 -5.40 -19.22 4.92
CA ILE A 244 -3.98 -19.38 4.58
C ILE A 244 -3.46 -20.71 5.17
N GLU A 245 -2.90 -21.56 4.32
CA GLU A 245 -2.43 -22.90 4.70
C GLU A 245 -0.94 -22.99 5.03
N VAL A 246 -0.20 -21.91 4.81
CA VAL A 246 1.25 -21.87 5.03
C VAL A 246 1.57 -22.14 6.51
N PRO A 247 2.34 -23.19 6.86
CA PRO A 247 2.56 -23.61 8.24
C PRO A 247 3.10 -22.50 9.16
N GLU A 248 4.03 -21.70 8.66
CA GLU A 248 4.61 -20.59 9.43
C GLU A 248 3.58 -19.49 9.73
N VAL A 249 2.74 -19.16 8.75
CA VAL A 249 1.64 -18.20 8.93
C VAL A 249 0.62 -18.72 9.93
N ARG A 250 0.22 -19.99 9.81
CA ARG A 250 -0.70 -20.62 10.77
C ARG A 250 -0.13 -20.61 12.19
N ALA A 251 1.13 -20.98 12.35
CA ALA A 251 1.80 -20.95 13.65
C ALA A 251 1.83 -19.53 14.25
N PHE A 252 2.12 -18.50 13.44
CA PHE A 252 2.07 -17.11 13.89
C PHE A 252 0.66 -16.70 14.34
N LEU A 253 -0.36 -16.94 13.51
CA LEU A 253 -1.75 -16.57 13.81
C LEU A 253 -2.29 -17.30 15.05
N SER A 254 -1.99 -18.58 15.20
CA SER A 254 -2.34 -19.35 16.41
C SER A 254 -1.63 -18.81 17.65
N GLY A 255 -0.39 -18.32 17.52
CA GLY A 255 0.31 -17.64 18.62
C GLY A 255 -0.41 -16.38 19.08
N VAL A 256 -0.82 -15.52 18.12
CA VAL A 256 -1.59 -14.30 18.41
C VAL A 256 -2.94 -14.63 19.06
N GLU A 257 -3.65 -15.63 18.54
CA GLU A 257 -4.93 -16.06 19.10
C GLU A 257 -4.79 -16.58 20.54
N LYS A 258 -3.79 -17.43 20.77
CA LYS A 258 -3.49 -17.98 22.10
C LYS A 258 -3.17 -16.87 23.10
N GLU A 259 -2.29 -15.93 22.73
CA GLU A 259 -1.93 -14.81 23.59
C GLU A 259 -3.14 -13.94 23.94
N MET A 260 -3.99 -13.64 22.94
CA MET A 260 -5.25 -12.93 23.17
C MET A 260 -6.14 -13.66 24.18
N MET A 261 -6.36 -14.97 23.99
CA MET A 261 -7.20 -15.77 24.88
C MET A 261 -6.62 -15.85 26.30
N GLU A 262 -5.31 -16.00 26.44
CA GLU A 262 -4.61 -16.01 27.72
C GLU A 262 -4.81 -14.68 28.47
N LEU A 263 -4.63 -13.55 27.79
CA LEU A 263 -4.82 -12.21 28.38
C LEU A 263 -6.29 -11.97 28.79
N GLN A 264 -7.25 -12.37 27.96
CA GLN A 264 -8.68 -12.29 28.33
C GLN A 264 -9.00 -13.20 29.53
N GLY A 265 -8.35 -14.35 29.64
CA GLY A 265 -8.46 -15.24 30.79
C GLY A 265 -7.86 -14.69 32.09
N MET A 266 -7.07 -13.61 32.03
CA MET A 266 -6.49 -12.98 33.22
C MET A 266 -7.44 -12.05 33.96
N TYR A 267 -8.59 -11.67 33.41
CA TYR A 267 -9.45 -10.64 34.02
C TYR A 267 -9.86 -10.95 35.46
N THR A 268 -10.19 -12.21 35.78
CA THR A 268 -10.51 -12.59 37.16
C THR A 268 -9.32 -12.36 38.10
N LYS A 269 -8.12 -12.76 37.69
CA LYS A 269 -6.88 -12.55 38.48
C LYS A 269 -6.53 -11.06 38.60
N ILE A 270 -6.80 -10.27 37.57
CA ILE A 270 -6.60 -8.82 37.60
C ILE A 270 -7.56 -8.19 38.61
N ILE A 271 -8.83 -8.61 38.65
CA ILE A 271 -9.79 -8.15 39.66
C ILE A 271 -9.32 -8.50 41.06
N GLU A 272 -8.89 -9.75 41.30
CA GLU A 272 -8.31 -10.17 42.59
C GLU A 272 -7.11 -9.31 42.98
N GLY A 273 -6.21 -9.04 42.04
CA GLY A 273 -5.07 -8.15 42.24
C GLY A 273 -5.48 -6.72 42.58
N ILE A 274 -6.51 -6.18 41.92
CA ILE A 274 -7.06 -4.85 42.21
C ILE A 274 -7.68 -4.81 43.61
N VAL A 275 -8.43 -5.84 44.00
CA VAL A 275 -9.02 -5.94 45.34
C VAL A 275 -7.92 -5.91 46.40
N ALA A 276 -6.90 -6.75 46.26
CA ALA A 276 -5.74 -6.77 47.16
C ALA A 276 -4.98 -5.43 47.15
N PHE A 277 -4.88 -4.77 45.99
CA PHE A 277 -4.28 -3.45 45.87
C PHE A 277 -5.06 -2.40 46.68
N VAL A 278 -6.39 -2.37 46.56
CA VAL A 278 -7.27 -1.47 47.33
C VAL A 278 -7.16 -1.71 48.82
N GLU A 279 -7.09 -2.97 49.26
CA GLU A 279 -6.88 -3.33 50.67
C GLU A 279 -5.54 -2.80 51.20
N ARG A 280 -4.47 -2.87 50.41
CA ARG A 280 -3.14 -2.34 50.78
C ARG A 280 -3.10 -0.81 50.92
N LEU A 281 -3.89 -0.08 50.14
CA LEU A 281 -3.92 1.40 50.19
C LEU A 281 -4.51 1.93 51.50
N GLY A 282 -5.39 1.18 52.16
CA GLY A 282 -6.07 1.59 53.40
C GLY A 282 -7.10 2.71 53.21
N GLU A 283 -8.02 2.85 54.17
CA GLU A 283 -9.18 3.76 54.01
C GLU A 283 -8.83 5.26 54.08
N GLU A 284 -7.88 5.63 54.94
CA GLU A 284 -7.57 7.03 55.25
C GLU A 284 -6.93 7.78 54.07
N ARG A 285 -6.14 7.08 53.24
CA ARG A 285 -5.38 7.69 52.13
C ARG A 285 -5.89 7.30 50.75
N PHE A 286 -6.94 6.48 50.67
CA PHE A 286 -7.42 5.92 49.40
C PHE A 286 -7.68 7.00 48.34
N LEU A 287 -8.36 8.10 48.70
CA LEU A 287 -8.74 9.12 47.72
C LEU A 287 -7.52 9.81 47.10
N GLU A 288 -6.49 10.07 47.90
CA GLU A 288 -5.26 10.70 47.44
C GLU A 288 -4.42 9.72 46.61
N GLU A 289 -4.24 8.50 47.10
CA GLU A 289 -3.40 7.48 46.45
C GLU A 289 -4.04 6.94 45.18
N ALA A 290 -5.33 6.61 45.18
CA ALA A 290 -6.00 6.05 44.01
C ALA A 290 -5.93 6.98 42.80
N ASN A 291 -5.95 8.31 43.01
CA ASN A 291 -5.88 9.27 41.92
C ASN A 291 -4.54 9.33 41.19
N LYS A 292 -3.48 8.74 41.76
CA LYS A 292 -2.14 8.68 41.15
C LYS A 292 -2.03 7.62 40.06
N TYR A 293 -2.97 6.66 40.00
CA TYR A 293 -2.91 5.52 39.10
C TYR A 293 -3.76 5.71 37.84
N SER A 294 -3.25 5.22 36.71
CA SER A 294 -3.92 5.27 35.39
C SER A 294 -5.26 4.51 35.39
N PHE A 295 -5.36 3.48 36.23
CA PHE A 295 -6.50 2.56 36.35
C PHE A 295 -7.42 2.86 37.55
N LYS A 296 -7.38 4.09 38.09
CA LYS A 296 -8.16 4.50 39.26
C LYS A 296 -9.65 4.18 39.18
N ALA A 297 -10.24 4.22 37.98
CA ALA A 297 -11.66 3.86 37.80
C ALA A 297 -11.97 2.45 38.33
N PHE A 298 -11.05 1.49 38.15
CA PHE A 298 -11.21 0.15 38.71
C PHE A 298 -11.00 0.13 40.22
N LEU A 299 -10.05 0.90 40.76
CA LEU A 299 -9.86 1.04 42.22
C LEU A 299 -11.14 1.53 42.90
N PHE A 300 -11.77 2.59 42.37
CA PHE A 300 -13.02 3.13 42.90
C PHE A 300 -14.18 2.12 42.82
N LYS A 301 -14.31 1.39 41.70
CA LYS A 301 -15.32 0.34 41.57
C LYS A 301 -15.08 -0.83 42.52
N SER A 302 -13.83 -1.22 42.71
CA SER A 302 -13.45 -2.28 43.64
C SER A 302 -13.77 -1.89 45.07
N ARG A 303 -13.44 -0.66 45.48
CA ARG A 303 -13.83 -0.12 46.80
C ARG A 303 -15.34 -0.11 47.02
N ALA A 304 -16.12 0.13 45.96
CA ALA A 304 -17.58 0.08 46.01
C ALA A 304 -18.15 -1.35 45.89
N ASN A 305 -17.32 -2.40 45.90
CA ASN A 305 -17.70 -3.80 45.71
C ASN A 305 -18.52 -4.04 44.42
N ASN A 306 -18.21 -3.29 43.36
CA ASN A 306 -18.93 -3.32 42.09
C ASN A 306 -17.99 -3.39 40.87
N LEU A 307 -16.74 -3.82 41.06
CA LEU A 307 -15.83 -4.12 39.96
C LEU A 307 -16.16 -5.50 39.38
N LYS A 308 -16.46 -5.56 38.08
CA LYS A 308 -16.79 -6.80 37.39
C LYS A 308 -15.93 -7.02 36.15
N VAL A 309 -15.92 -8.24 35.62
CA VAL A 309 -15.17 -8.59 34.41
C VAL A 309 -15.58 -7.70 33.23
N GLU A 310 -16.87 -7.39 33.10
CA GLU A 310 -17.40 -6.56 32.01
C GLU A 310 -16.86 -5.12 32.04
N ASP A 311 -16.39 -4.64 33.20
CA ASP A 311 -15.73 -3.34 33.30
C ASP A 311 -14.33 -3.38 32.69
N LEU A 312 -13.59 -4.47 32.93
CA LEU A 312 -12.27 -4.69 32.36
C LEU A 312 -12.39 -4.93 30.85
N GLU A 313 -13.33 -5.75 30.39
CA GLU A 313 -13.54 -6.02 28.96
C GLU A 313 -13.77 -4.75 28.14
N LYS A 314 -14.53 -3.79 28.68
CA LYS A 314 -14.83 -2.52 28.01
C LYS A 314 -13.59 -1.62 27.91
N SER A 315 -12.79 -1.55 28.98
CA SER A 315 -11.69 -0.60 29.08
C SER A 315 -10.35 -1.17 28.60
N LEU A 316 -10.07 -2.43 28.90
CA LEU A 316 -8.87 -3.20 28.56
C LEU A 316 -9.06 -4.04 27.29
N ASN A 317 -9.65 -3.42 26.27
CA ASN A 317 -10.07 -4.10 25.06
C ASN A 317 -8.94 -4.42 24.06
N THR A 318 -7.67 -4.25 24.43
CA THR A 318 -6.47 -4.54 23.61
C THR A 318 -5.45 -5.33 24.43
N MET A 319 -4.58 -6.09 23.77
CA MET A 319 -3.52 -6.85 24.47
C MET A 319 -2.57 -5.93 25.25
N GLY A 320 -2.17 -4.80 24.65
CA GLY A 320 -1.28 -3.82 25.28
C GLY A 320 -1.85 -3.23 26.55
N LYS A 321 -3.15 -2.92 26.58
CA LYS A 321 -3.81 -2.39 27.79
C LYS A 321 -3.86 -3.42 28.91
N VAL A 322 -4.16 -4.69 28.60
CA VAL A 322 -4.15 -5.76 29.61
C VAL A 322 -2.73 -5.93 30.16
N LYS A 323 -1.72 -6.04 29.29
CA LYS A 323 -0.31 -6.18 29.69
C LYS A 323 0.18 -5.02 30.53
N ALA A 324 -0.17 -3.78 30.18
CA ALA A 324 0.22 -2.58 30.92
C ALA A 324 -0.35 -2.63 32.35
N LEU A 325 -1.64 -2.92 32.49
CA LEU A 325 -2.28 -3.00 33.80
C LEU A 325 -1.72 -4.13 34.67
N VAL A 326 -1.47 -5.30 34.06
CA VAL A 326 -0.87 -6.44 34.79
C VAL A 326 0.49 -6.05 35.38
N ARG A 327 1.33 -5.32 34.64
CA ARG A 327 2.60 -4.80 35.17
C ARG A 327 2.37 -3.84 36.32
N GLU A 328 1.45 -2.88 36.19
CA GLU A 328 1.18 -1.87 37.23
C GLU A 328 0.59 -2.44 38.53
N ILE A 329 -0.11 -3.58 38.51
CA ILE A 329 -0.71 -4.19 39.72
C ILE A 329 0.23 -5.21 40.38
N MET A 330 1.04 -5.92 39.58
CA MET A 330 1.88 -7.03 40.06
C MET A 330 3.32 -6.62 40.41
N GLU A 331 3.76 -5.44 40.00
CA GLU A 331 4.92 -4.72 40.58
C GLU A 331 4.53 -3.99 41.85
#